data_AF-A0A0R1Q7J0-F1
#
_entry.id   AF-A0A0R1Q7J0-F1
#
_cell.length_a   1.000
_cell.length_b   1.000
_cell.length_c   1.000
_cell.angle_alpha   90.00
_cell.angle_beta   90.00
_cell.angle_gamma   90.00
#
_symmetry.space_group_name_H-M   'P 1'
#
loop_
_entity.id
_entity.type
_entity.pdbx_description
1 polymer ?
#
loop_
_entity_poly.entity_id
_entity_poly.type
_entity_poly.pdbx_seq_one_letter_code
_entity_poly.pdbx_strand_id
1 'polypeptide(L)'
;MRKIVFEQVGNIGMVFLLAAALIQTVTFSTKSTILFGSCWSFFLIWTVLFGILKWLYSKFWKNEGYKFSDGEFSSKDEREKVISSKAVTFAYKVTITILLVECLIFAELDINSSYLQIAGIFFLSGSIIFAFLAYMLSWIFYDLKI
;
A
#
# COMPACT_ATOMS: atom_id res chain seq x y z
N MET A 1 1.42 -17.53 -5.05
CA MET A 1 2.56 -16.67 -4.63
C MET A 1 2.91 -15.52 -5.58
N ARG A 2 3.24 -15.75 -6.87
CA ARG A 2 3.76 -14.70 -7.78
C ARG A 2 2.84 -13.47 -7.89
N LYS A 3 1.54 -13.68 -8.05
CA LYS A 3 0.53 -12.61 -8.07
C LYS A 3 0.53 -11.73 -6.82
N ILE A 4 0.74 -12.33 -5.65
CA ILE A 4 0.72 -11.61 -4.36
C ILE A 4 1.95 -10.72 -4.28
N VAL A 5 3.14 -11.26 -4.55
CA VAL A 5 4.38 -10.48 -4.56
C VAL A 5 4.31 -9.35 -5.59
N PHE A 6 3.80 -9.62 -6.80
CA PHE A 6 3.62 -8.62 -7.83
C PHE A 6 2.71 -7.45 -7.38
N GLU A 7 1.54 -7.76 -6.80
CA GLU A 7 0.62 -6.75 -6.28
C GLU A 7 1.21 -5.97 -5.12
N GLN A 8 1.79 -6.64 -4.12
CA GLN A 8 2.34 -5.97 -2.94
C GLN A 8 3.51 -5.05 -3.28
N VAL A 9 4.44 -5.50 -4.13
CA VAL A 9 5.58 -4.66 -4.54
C VAL A 9 5.10 -3.43 -5.31
N GLY A 10 4.14 -3.59 -6.22
CA GLY A 10 3.58 -2.48 -6.97
C GLY A 10 2.82 -1.47 -6.10
N ASN A 11 2.03 -1.97 -5.16
CA ASN A 11 1.28 -1.16 -4.19
C ASN A 11 2.22 -0.42 -3.22
N ILE A 12 3.26 -1.07 -2.72
CA ILE A 12 4.30 -0.45 -1.88
C ILE A 12 5.00 0.68 -2.64
N GLY A 13 5.40 0.43 -3.90
CA GLY A 13 6.00 1.46 -4.75
C GLY A 13 5.05 2.66 -4.97
N MET A 14 3.76 2.39 -5.16
CA MET A 14 2.73 3.43 -5.29
C MET A 14 2.61 4.29 -4.03
N VAL A 15 2.62 3.67 -2.84
CA VAL A 15 2.57 4.39 -1.56
C VAL A 15 3.82 5.23 -1.33
N PHE A 16 5.01 4.72 -1.64
CA PHE A 16 6.25 5.50 -1.54
C PHE A 16 6.21 6.74 -2.43
N LEU A 17 5.78 6.61 -3.69
CA LEU A 17 5.69 7.72 -4.62
C LEU A 17 4.62 8.74 -4.18
N LEU A 18 3.48 8.27 -3.66
CA LEU A 18 2.46 9.15 -3.11
C LEU A 18 2.98 9.92 -1.89
N ALA A 19 3.67 9.25 -0.96
CA ALA A 19 4.27 9.88 0.21
C ALA A 19 5.27 10.97 -0.20
N ALA A 20 6.17 10.67 -1.14
CA ALA A 20 7.11 11.64 -1.67
C ALA A 20 6.41 12.85 -2.32
N ALA A 21 5.36 12.60 -3.12
CA ALA A 21 4.56 13.65 -3.76
C ALA A 21 3.85 14.55 -2.74
N LEU A 22 3.26 13.96 -1.69
CA LEU A 22 2.60 14.70 -0.61
C LEU A 22 3.61 15.52 0.21
N ILE A 23 4.76 14.94 0.57
CA ILE A 23 5.84 15.65 1.28
C ILE A 23 6.32 16.84 0.46
N GLN A 24 6.50 16.67 -0.85
CA GLN A 24 6.90 17.76 -1.73
C GLN A 24 5.83 18.87 -1.78
N THR A 25 4.54 18.50 -1.82
CA THR A 25 3.45 19.46 -1.75
C THR A 25 3.45 20.23 -0.43
N VAL A 26 3.60 19.56 0.71
CA VAL A 26 3.69 20.22 2.03
C VAL A 26 4.89 21.16 2.10
N THR A 27 6.01 20.78 1.50
CA THR A 27 7.25 21.57 1.53
C THR A 27 7.18 22.81 0.64
N PHE A 28 6.54 22.72 -0.53
CA PHE A 28 6.50 23.82 -1.50
C PHE A 28 5.29 24.73 -1.35
N SER A 29 4.20 24.23 -0.78
CA SER A 29 2.96 25.00 -0.64
C SER A 29 3.08 26.04 0.47
N THR A 30 2.34 27.13 0.30
CA THR A 30 2.14 28.15 1.34
C THR A 30 0.70 28.09 1.84
N LYS A 31 0.36 28.84 2.89
CA LYS A 31 -1.02 28.89 3.42
C LYS A 31 -2.06 29.30 2.37
N SER A 32 -1.67 30.04 1.34
CA SER A 32 -2.56 30.58 0.31
C SER A 32 -2.45 29.87 -1.05
N THR A 33 -1.50 28.94 -1.22
CA THR A 33 -1.22 28.36 -2.54
C THR A 33 -0.70 26.93 -2.41
N ILE A 34 -1.39 26.01 -3.08
CA ILE A 34 -0.98 24.61 -3.18
C ILE A 34 -0.11 24.44 -4.42
N LEU A 35 1.11 23.96 -4.24
CA LEU A 35 2.05 23.68 -5.32
C LEU A 35 2.33 22.18 -5.40
N PHE A 36 2.15 21.63 -6.59
CA PHE A 36 2.49 20.24 -6.91
C PHE A 36 3.89 20.21 -7.50
N GLY A 37 4.78 19.39 -6.95
CA GLY A 37 6.12 19.20 -7.51
C GLY A 37 6.21 17.97 -8.43
N SER A 38 7.42 17.74 -8.93
CA SER A 38 7.73 16.67 -9.91
C SER A 38 7.44 15.25 -9.43
N CYS A 39 7.43 14.98 -8.12
CA CYS A 39 7.09 13.68 -7.55
C CYS A 39 5.66 13.23 -7.94
N TRP A 40 4.73 14.17 -8.15
CA TRP A 40 3.40 13.85 -8.65
C TRP A 40 3.43 13.23 -10.06
N SER A 41 4.32 13.70 -10.94
CA SER A 41 4.47 13.10 -12.27
C SER A 41 4.95 11.66 -12.17
N PHE A 42 5.93 11.37 -11.31
CA PHE A 42 6.39 10.00 -11.10
C PHE A 42 5.29 9.10 -10.51
N PHE A 43 4.53 9.59 -9.53
CA PHE A 43 3.39 8.87 -8.96
C PHE A 43 2.33 8.54 -10.02
N LEU A 44 1.95 9.52 -10.85
CA LEU A 44 0.95 9.31 -11.90
C LEU A 44 1.44 8.35 -12.98
N ILE A 45 2.70 8.48 -13.42
CA ILE A 45 3.32 7.57 -14.38
C ILE A 45 3.32 6.15 -13.82
N TRP A 46 3.75 5.96 -12.56
CA TRP A 46 3.74 4.65 -11.92
C TRP A 46 2.33 4.07 -11.82
N THR A 47 1.33 4.88 -11.46
CA THR A 47 -0.07 4.45 -11.35
C THR A 47 -0.58 3.92 -12.68
N VAL A 48 -0.33 4.64 -13.79
CA VAL A 48 -0.72 4.20 -15.13
C VAL A 48 0.06 2.95 -15.55
N LEU A 49 1.38 2.95 -15.39
CA LEU A 49 2.23 1.81 -15.74
C LEU A 49 1.83 0.56 -14.97
N PHE A 50 1.61 0.67 -13.67
CA PHE A 50 1.22 -0.46 -12.83
C PHE A 50 -0.19 -0.96 -13.19
N GLY A 51 -1.13 -0.06 -13.51
CA GLY A 51 -2.42 -0.44 -14.07
C GLY A 51 -2.31 -1.24 -15.37
N ILE A 52 -1.44 -0.81 -16.29
CA ILE A 52 -1.15 -1.54 -17.54
C ILE A 52 -0.52 -2.90 -17.22
N LEU A 53 0.45 -2.96 -16.31
CA LEU A 53 1.10 -4.21 -15.92
C LEU A 53 0.09 -5.20 -15.31
N LYS A 54 -0.83 -4.74 -14.45
CA LYS A 54 -1.93 -5.56 -13.92
C LYS A 54 -2.83 -6.09 -15.03
N TRP A 55 -3.15 -5.26 -16.01
CA TRP A 55 -3.96 -5.67 -17.15
C TRP A 55 -3.24 -6.73 -17.99
N LEU A 56 -1.97 -6.52 -18.33
CA LEU A 56 -1.14 -7.50 -19.04
C LEU A 56 -1.02 -8.81 -18.24
N TYR A 57 -0.79 -8.73 -16.92
CA TYR A 57 -0.73 -9.90 -16.04
C TYR A 57 -2.01 -10.73 -16.13
N SER A 58 -3.18 -10.07 -16.16
CA SER A 58 -4.47 -10.74 -16.32
C SER A 58 -4.70 -11.42 -17.66
N LYS A 59 -4.01 -10.97 -18.72
CA LYS A 59 -4.11 -11.56 -20.06
C LYS A 59 -3.18 -12.76 -20.21
N PHE A 60 -1.93 -12.62 -19.76
CA PHE A 60 -0.89 -13.62 -19.99
C PHE A 60 -0.82 -14.71 -18.91
N TRP A 61 -1.19 -14.43 -17.66
CA TRP A 61 -1.15 -15.38 -16.54
C TRP A 61 -2.53 -15.83 -16.06
N LYS A 62 -3.49 -15.91 -16.99
CA LYS A 62 -4.87 -16.36 -16.74
C LYS A 62 -4.93 -17.75 -16.04
N ASN A 63 -3.98 -18.63 -16.36
CA ASN A 63 -3.88 -19.99 -15.81
C ASN A 63 -3.51 -20.02 -14.30
N GLU A 64 -3.03 -18.90 -13.75
CA GLU A 64 -2.78 -18.71 -12.31
C GLU A 64 -4.01 -18.22 -11.55
N GLY A 65 -5.17 -18.11 -12.22
CA GLY A 65 -6.44 -17.69 -11.60
C GLY A 65 -6.49 -16.19 -11.28
N TYR A 66 -5.59 -15.38 -11.83
CA TYR A 66 -5.57 -13.93 -11.61
C TYR A 66 -6.66 -13.22 -12.43
N LYS A 67 -7.47 -12.40 -11.75
CA LYS A 67 -8.51 -11.56 -12.33
C LYS A 67 -8.19 -10.11 -12.04
N PHE A 68 -8.23 -9.26 -13.07
CA PHE A 68 -7.90 -7.84 -12.92
C PHE A 68 -8.80 -7.12 -11.89
N SER A 69 -10.09 -7.46 -11.82
CA SER A 69 -11.04 -6.88 -10.86
C SER A 69 -10.73 -7.22 -9.42
N ASP A 70 -10.19 -8.41 -9.18
CA ASP A 70 -10.01 -8.98 -7.85
C ASP A 70 -8.56 -8.79 -7.37
N GLY A 71 -7.62 -8.55 -8.28
CA GLY A 71 -6.23 -8.22 -7.98
C GLY A 71 -5.57 -9.26 -7.07
N GLU A 72 -5.05 -8.82 -5.92
CA GLU A 72 -4.43 -9.66 -4.90
C GLU A 72 -5.38 -10.66 -4.23
N PHE A 73 -6.69 -10.45 -4.32
CA PHE A 73 -7.74 -11.36 -3.82
C PHE A 73 -8.16 -12.40 -4.84
N SER A 74 -7.61 -12.34 -6.06
CA SER A 74 -7.86 -13.36 -7.07
C SER A 74 -7.48 -14.73 -6.54
N SER A 75 -8.41 -15.68 -6.57
CA SER A 75 -8.22 -17.05 -6.10
C SER A 75 -8.46 -18.05 -7.23
N LYS A 76 -7.55 -19.01 -7.40
CA LYS A 76 -7.71 -20.13 -8.32
C LYS A 76 -8.58 -21.24 -7.74
N ASP A 77 -8.48 -21.47 -6.45
CA ASP A 77 -9.18 -22.54 -5.72
C ASP A 77 -9.68 -22.04 -4.35
N GLU A 78 -10.38 -22.92 -3.63
CA GLU A 78 -10.90 -22.60 -2.29
C GLU A 78 -9.79 -22.44 -1.24
N ARG A 79 -8.67 -23.17 -1.38
CA ARG A 79 -7.51 -23.05 -0.49
C ARG A 79 -6.94 -21.63 -0.51
N GLU A 80 -6.74 -21.06 -1.69
CA GLU A 80 -6.26 -19.68 -1.84
C GLU A 80 -7.24 -18.64 -1.26
N LYS A 81 -8.56 -18.88 -1.32
CA LYS A 81 -9.55 -18.00 -0.66
C LYS A 81 -9.38 -18.01 0.86
N VAL A 82 -9.22 -19.20 1.45
CA VAL A 82 -9.02 -19.35 2.90
C VAL A 82 -7.71 -18.68 3.33
N ILE A 83 -6.62 -18.90 2.57
CA ILE A 83 -5.32 -18.28 2.83
C ILE A 83 -5.42 -16.76 2.76
N SER A 84 -6.01 -16.20 1.69
CA SER A 84 -6.17 -14.76 1.51
C SER A 84 -7.01 -14.13 2.62
N SER A 85 -8.13 -14.77 3.02
CA SER A 85 -8.97 -14.31 4.11
C SER A 85 -8.23 -14.25 5.46
N LYS A 86 -7.47 -15.30 5.78
CA LYS A 86 -6.65 -15.33 7.01
C LYS A 86 -5.53 -14.29 6.97
N ALA A 87 -4.86 -14.13 5.83
CA ALA A 87 -3.80 -13.16 5.64
C ALA A 87 -4.31 -11.73 5.78
N VAL A 88 -5.46 -11.39 5.18
CA VAL A 88 -6.08 -10.07 5.32
C VAL A 88 -6.52 -9.81 6.75
N THR A 89 -7.11 -10.79 7.42
CA THR A 89 -7.52 -10.63 8.83
C THR A 89 -6.30 -10.32 9.71
N PHE A 90 -5.17 -10.97 9.48
CA PHE A 90 -3.94 -10.67 10.20
C PHE A 90 -3.41 -9.27 9.86
N ALA A 91 -3.28 -8.95 8.57
CA ALA A 91 -2.81 -7.64 8.11
C ALA A 91 -3.65 -6.51 8.70
N TYR A 92 -4.98 -6.64 8.66
CA TYR A 92 -5.91 -5.67 9.25
C TYR A 92 -5.69 -5.45 10.74
N LYS A 93 -5.51 -6.53 11.52
CA LYS A 93 -5.22 -6.43 12.96
C LYS A 93 -3.90 -5.70 13.21
N VAL A 94 -2.87 -5.99 12.42
CA VAL A 94 -1.58 -5.30 12.49
C VAL A 94 -1.75 -3.82 12.14
N THR A 95 -2.40 -3.49 11.03
CA THR A 95 -2.65 -2.11 10.59
C THR A 95 -3.39 -1.30 11.66
N ILE A 96 -4.48 -1.84 12.22
CA ILE A 96 -5.21 -1.15 13.29
C ILE A 96 -4.32 -0.91 14.50
N THR A 97 -3.54 -1.93 14.90
CA THR A 97 -2.66 -1.80 16.07
C THR A 97 -1.63 -0.70 15.85
N ILE A 98 -1.01 -0.64 14.67
CA ILE A 98 -0.04 0.41 14.34
C ILE A 98 -0.72 1.79 14.31
N LEU A 99 -1.87 1.93 13.65
CA LEU A 99 -2.60 3.19 13.58
C LEU A 99 -3.02 3.69 14.98
N LEU A 100 -3.44 2.79 15.89
CA LEU A 100 -3.75 3.15 17.27
C LEU A 100 -2.51 3.69 18.01
N VAL A 101 -1.36 3.04 17.84
CA VAL A 101 -0.09 3.50 18.42
C VAL A 101 0.29 4.87 17.85
N GLU A 102 0.15 5.07 16.54
CA GLU A 102 0.40 6.38 15.90
C GLU A 102 -0.54 7.45 16.46
N CYS A 103 -1.83 7.18 16.60
CA CYS A 103 -2.78 8.13 17.20
C CYS A 103 -2.36 8.55 18.62
N LEU A 104 -1.89 7.60 19.44
CA LEU A 104 -1.40 7.92 20.80
C LEU A 104 -0.16 8.80 20.76
N ILE A 105 0.77 8.55 19.83
CA ILE A 105 1.96 9.39 19.64
C ILE A 105 1.57 10.80 19.20
N PHE A 106 0.67 10.92 18.22
CA PHE A 106 0.25 12.23 17.69
C PHE A 106 -0.65 13.02 18.66
N ALA A 107 -1.39 12.36 19.56
CA ALA A 107 -2.22 13.03 20.56
C ALA A 107 -1.40 13.91 21.53
N GLU A 108 -0.14 13.56 21.77
CA GLU A 108 0.77 14.26 22.67
C GLU A 108 1.61 15.37 21.96
N LEU A 109 1.48 15.52 20.65
CA LEU A 109 2.29 16.43 19.84
C LEU A 109 1.48 17.66 19.37
N ASP A 110 2.04 18.87 19.51
CA ASP A 110 1.40 20.11 19.01
C ASP A 110 1.56 20.23 17.48
N ILE A 111 0.47 19.98 16.75
CA ILE A 111 0.40 19.67 15.31
C ILE A 111 0.76 20.85 14.37
N ASN A 112 1.00 22.07 14.88
CA ASN A 112 1.11 23.29 14.07
C ASN A 112 2.42 23.48 13.27
N SER A 113 3.22 22.42 13.08
CA SER A 113 4.50 22.48 12.37
C SER A 113 4.47 21.71 11.04
N SER A 114 5.07 22.27 9.99
CA SER A 114 5.28 21.57 8.71
C SER A 114 6.06 20.26 8.87
N TYR A 115 6.97 20.20 9.86
CA TYR A 115 7.68 18.97 10.21
C TYR A 115 6.75 17.88 10.73
N LEU A 116 5.69 18.23 11.48
CA LEU A 116 4.71 17.27 11.98
C LEU A 116 3.76 16.79 10.88
N GLN A 117 3.43 17.65 9.90
CA GLN A 117 2.69 17.22 8.72
C GLN A 117 3.48 16.20 7.89
N ILE A 118 4.79 16.45 7.68
CA ILE A 118 5.69 15.51 7.00
C ILE A 118 5.82 14.21 7.80
N ALA A 119 5.99 14.30 9.12
CA ALA A 119 6.02 13.13 10.00
C ALA A 119 4.71 12.33 9.89
N GLY A 120 3.55 12.98 9.91
CA GLY A 120 2.24 12.35 9.73
C GLY A 120 2.14 11.58 8.41
N ILE A 121 2.59 12.19 7.30
CA ILE A 121 2.65 11.52 6.00
C ILE A 121 3.56 10.29 6.08
N PHE A 122 4.73 10.41 6.72
CA PHE A 122 5.68 9.31 6.86
C PHE A 122 5.12 8.14 7.67
N PHE A 123 4.51 8.42 8.82
CA PHE A 123 3.89 7.39 9.66
C PHE A 123 2.72 6.70 8.95
N LEU A 124 1.77 7.46 8.40
CA LEU A 124 0.63 6.89 7.69
C LEU A 124 1.05 6.05 6.47
N SER A 125 1.99 6.55 5.65
CA SER A 125 2.50 5.79 4.51
C SER A 125 3.27 4.54 4.96
N GLY A 126 4.07 4.65 6.02
CA GLY A 126 4.74 3.53 6.65
C GLY A 126 3.76 2.45 7.12
N SER A 127 2.69 2.84 7.81
CA SER A 127 1.59 1.98 8.25
C SER A 127 0.96 1.20 7.10
N ILE A 128 0.68 1.86 5.97
CA ILE A 128 0.12 1.20 4.78
C ILE A 128 1.14 0.22 4.18
N ILE A 129 2.42 0.58 4.10
CA ILE A 129 3.49 -0.32 3.63
C ILE A 129 3.61 -1.54 4.54
N PHE A 130 3.59 -1.35 5.86
CA PHE A 130 3.60 -2.45 6.82
C PHE A 130 2.36 -3.34 6.68
N ALA A 131 1.19 -2.79 6.35
CA ALA A 131 -0.01 -3.57 6.05
C ALA A 131 0.20 -4.51 4.86
N PHE A 132 0.74 -3.99 3.74
CA PHE A 132 1.05 -4.81 2.56
C PHE A 132 2.10 -5.88 2.85
N LEU A 133 3.14 -5.55 3.62
CA LEU A 133 4.15 -6.53 4.05
C LEU A 133 3.55 -7.60 4.97
N ALA A 134 2.72 -7.20 5.94
CA ALA A 134 2.04 -8.12 6.86
C ALA A 134 1.10 -9.07 6.10
N TYR A 135 0.37 -8.57 5.10
CA TYR A 135 -0.44 -9.39 4.21
C TYR A 135 0.43 -10.38 3.44
N MET A 136 1.50 -9.91 2.78
CA MET A 136 2.41 -10.76 2.01
C MET A 136 3.00 -11.91 2.83
N LEU A 137 3.56 -11.57 4.00
CA LEU A 137 4.21 -12.52 4.90
C LEU A 137 3.21 -13.52 5.46
N SER A 138 2.01 -13.06 5.84
CA SER A 138 0.95 -13.94 6.33
C SER A 138 0.47 -14.89 5.24
N TRP A 139 0.32 -14.39 4.01
CA TRP A 139 -0.08 -15.20 2.88
C TRP A 139 0.94 -16.32 2.64
N ILE A 140 2.24 -15.99 2.61
CA ILE A 140 3.34 -16.97 2.45
C ILE A 140 3.30 -17.99 3.60
N PHE A 141 3.16 -17.53 4.85
CA PHE A 141 3.11 -18.41 6.00
C PHE A 141 1.94 -19.41 5.94
N TYR A 142 0.75 -18.95 5.59
CA TYR A 142 -0.42 -19.82 5.49
C TYR A 142 -0.35 -20.76 4.27
N ASP A 143 0.25 -20.34 3.16
CA ASP A 143 0.50 -21.21 2.00
C ASP A 143 1.52 -22.31 2.29
N LEU A 144 2.49 -22.07 3.17
CA LEU A 144 3.44 -23.12 3.59
C LEU A 144 2.85 -24.10 4.60
N LYS A 145 1.76 -23.72 5.28
CA LYS A 145 1.19 -24.49 6.40
C LYS A 145 -0.07 -25.28 6.04
N ILE A 146 -0.88 -24.81 5.10
CA ILE A 146 -2.15 -25.41 4.65
C ILE A 146 -1.90 -26.24 3.41
#